data_AF-X6P7X4-F1
#
_entry.id   AF-X6P7X4-F1
#
_cell.length_a   1.000
_cell.length_b   1.000
_cell.length_c   1.000
_cell.angle_alpha   90.00
_cell.angle_beta   90.00
_cell.angle_gamma   90.00
#
_symmetry.space_group_name_H-M   'P 1'
#
loop_
_entity.id
_entity.type
_entity.pdbx_description
1 polymer ?
#
loop_
_entity_poly.entity_id
_entity_poly.type
_entity_poly.pdbx_seq_one_letter_code
_entity_poly.pdbx_strand_id
1 'polypeptide(L)'
;MRDKQFLKKTMSRPFDNDEIKDCILLIKIQSDVFTKAEEAIHENSLYEYKQQVKVLGGMQSEPGSGRYETEMKALIKLYGDIMKEEELKKYLEQSNGNISIVIEQITTTLLDQKTDIIEEIKNEQLKENKNGDTLKKEEEKVEIGETKSGINLQGYCTNMDCLVAKAKLPVWVNIGFDDISFKPDKTLYCCPDCGQLTVTSIVKAMLFNSEHSINSSDNSIPVKDNHYQCFYPIKSGLSYEVKSKKIRQHATSLEDLITRSENAMVSNEIINLVAKYLITVVKPQKVKDSIRLQEKIKCDYSGDYNQ
;
A
#
# COMPACT_ATOMS: atom_id res chain seq x y z
N MET A 1 -48.60 -3.61 14.44
CA MET A 1 -48.42 -5.05 14.20
C MET A 1 -47.75 -5.24 12.86
N ARG A 2 -46.61 -5.94 12.82
CA ARG A 2 -46.03 -6.72 11.70
C ARG A 2 -45.67 -5.95 10.41
N ASP A 3 -44.52 -6.12 9.75
CA ASP A 3 -43.38 -7.01 9.92
C ASP A 3 -42.12 -6.40 9.26
N LYS A 4 -40.97 -6.82 9.78
CA LYS A 4 -39.61 -6.57 9.28
C LYS A 4 -39.30 -7.41 8.03
N GLN A 5 -38.12 -7.12 7.44
CA GLN A 5 -37.19 -8.00 6.68
C GLN A 5 -37.18 -7.82 5.16
N PHE A 6 -36.07 -7.87 4.42
CA PHE A 6 -34.67 -8.25 4.67
C PHE A 6 -33.84 -7.58 3.54
N LEU A 7 -32.82 -6.77 3.85
CA LEU A 7 -31.75 -6.49 2.88
C LEU A 7 -30.43 -7.01 3.48
N LYS A 8 -29.90 -8.06 2.86
CA LYS A 8 -28.65 -8.73 3.21
C LYS A 8 -27.49 -7.73 3.16
N LYS A 9 -26.88 -7.48 4.32
CA LYS A 9 -25.60 -6.79 4.44
C LYS A 9 -24.51 -7.85 4.29
N THR A 10 -23.78 -7.83 3.20
CA THR A 10 -22.52 -8.58 3.05
C THR A 10 -21.51 -7.96 4.01
N MET A 11 -21.10 -8.73 5.02
CA MET A 11 -20.06 -8.37 5.96
C MET A 11 -18.70 -8.62 5.32
N SER A 12 -17.98 -7.55 4.99
CA SER A 12 -16.53 -7.64 4.80
C SER A 12 -15.88 -7.60 6.18
N ARG A 13 -15.16 -8.67 6.55
CA ARG A 13 -14.30 -8.69 7.73
C ARG A 13 -13.13 -7.72 7.50
N PRO A 14 -12.79 -6.83 8.44
CA PRO A 14 -11.52 -6.13 8.39
C PRO A 14 -10.39 -7.11 8.69
N PHE A 15 -9.34 -7.07 7.88
CA PHE A 15 -8.13 -7.88 8.05
C PHE A 15 -7.36 -7.42 9.29
N ASP A 16 -6.83 -8.37 10.05
CA ASP A 16 -6.10 -8.08 11.27
C ASP A 16 -4.74 -7.40 10.96
N ASN A 17 -4.34 -6.43 11.77
CA ASN A 17 -3.16 -5.60 11.48
C ASN A 17 -1.85 -6.40 11.56
N ASP A 18 -1.85 -7.53 12.26
CA ASP A 18 -0.72 -8.45 12.32
C ASP A 18 -0.72 -9.45 11.14
N GLU A 19 -1.89 -9.87 10.62
CA GLU A 19 -1.99 -10.64 9.37
C GLU A 19 -1.52 -9.83 8.15
N ILE A 20 -1.76 -8.52 8.15
CA ILE A 20 -1.27 -7.61 7.11
C ILE A 20 0.26 -7.50 7.16
N LYS A 21 0.89 -7.53 8.35
CA LYS A 21 2.35 -7.47 8.48
C LYS A 21 3.02 -8.73 7.92
N ASP A 22 2.46 -9.90 8.19
CA ASP A 22 2.99 -11.17 7.68
C ASP A 22 2.82 -11.28 6.17
N CYS A 23 1.67 -10.82 5.64
CA CYS A 23 1.47 -10.72 4.18
C CYS A 23 2.44 -9.72 3.53
N ILE A 24 2.71 -8.58 4.17
CA ILE A 24 3.68 -7.58 3.69
C ILE A 24 5.12 -8.14 3.72
N LEU A 25 5.48 -8.90 4.76
CA LEU A 25 6.80 -9.52 4.87
C LEU A 25 7.00 -10.56 3.76
N LEU A 26 5.99 -11.38 3.48
CA LEU A 26 6.01 -12.36 2.39
C LEU A 26 6.07 -11.72 0.99
N ILE A 27 5.34 -10.62 0.78
CA ILE A 27 5.41 -9.86 -0.48
C ILE A 27 6.80 -9.23 -0.66
N LYS A 28 7.41 -8.72 0.41
CA LYS A 28 8.80 -8.20 0.37
C LYS A 28 9.79 -9.30 0.01
N ILE A 29 9.68 -10.47 0.64
CA ILE A 29 10.54 -11.62 0.32
C ILE A 29 10.36 -12.04 -1.15
N GLN A 30 9.13 -12.11 -1.67
CA GLN A 30 8.89 -12.42 -3.08
C GLN A 30 9.47 -11.37 -4.03
N SER A 31 9.32 -10.07 -3.71
CA SER A 31 9.86 -8.97 -4.51
C SER A 31 11.40 -9.00 -4.54
N ASP A 32 12.03 -9.27 -3.39
CA ASP A 32 13.49 -9.34 -3.28
C ASP A 32 14.05 -10.56 -4.01
N VAL A 33 13.36 -11.71 -3.95
CA VAL A 33 13.73 -12.91 -4.70
C VAL A 33 13.59 -12.67 -6.20
N PHE A 34 12.50 -12.02 -6.65
CA PHE A 34 12.28 -11.73 -8.07
C PHE A 34 13.33 -10.75 -8.61
N THR A 35 13.64 -9.69 -7.87
CA THR A 35 14.66 -8.69 -8.26
C THR A 35 16.05 -9.34 -8.36
N LYS A 36 16.42 -10.17 -7.37
CA LYS A 36 17.70 -10.91 -7.40
C LYS A 36 17.77 -11.94 -8.53
N ALA A 37 16.63 -12.56 -8.88
CA ALA A 37 16.56 -13.48 -10.01
C ALA A 37 16.75 -12.75 -11.34
N GLU A 38 16.15 -11.57 -11.53
CA GLU A 38 16.34 -10.74 -12.73
C GLU A 38 17.79 -10.27 -12.88
N GLU A 39 18.43 -9.82 -11.78
CA GLU A 39 19.85 -9.45 -11.76
C GLU A 39 20.76 -10.64 -12.13
N ALA A 40 20.48 -11.82 -11.58
CA ALA A 40 21.24 -13.05 -11.87
C ALA A 40 21.05 -13.54 -13.32
N ILE A 41 19.85 -13.41 -13.89
CA ILE A 41 19.57 -13.72 -15.30
C ILE A 41 20.31 -12.74 -16.22
N HIS A 42 20.36 -11.45 -15.85
CA HIS A 42 21.07 -10.45 -16.63
C HIS A 42 22.60 -10.69 -16.61
N GLU A 43 23.18 -11.05 -15.45
CA GLU A 43 24.59 -11.42 -15.33
C GLU A 43 24.94 -12.70 -16.12
N ASN A 44 24.08 -13.72 -16.09
CA ASN A 44 24.30 -14.98 -16.83
C ASN A 44 24.14 -14.82 -18.35
N SER A 45 23.20 -13.99 -18.83
CA SER A 45 23.07 -13.71 -20.27
C SER A 45 24.34 -13.04 -20.85
N LEU A 46 25.04 -12.26 -20.03
CA LEU A 46 26.30 -11.61 -20.39
C LEU A 46 27.48 -12.60 -20.43
N TYR A 47 27.36 -13.73 -19.72
CA TYR A 47 28.34 -14.81 -19.70
C TYR A 47 28.17 -15.78 -20.89
N GLU A 48 26.92 -16.08 -21.30
CA GLU A 48 26.64 -16.86 -22.51
C GLU A 48 27.17 -16.20 -23.79
N TYR A 49 27.19 -14.87 -23.86
CA TYR A 49 27.77 -14.15 -25.00
C TYR A 49 29.30 -14.29 -25.12
N LYS A 50 30.00 -14.68 -24.05
CA LYS A 50 31.46 -14.90 -24.05
C LYS A 50 31.89 -16.34 -24.31
N GLN A 51 30.98 -17.32 -24.22
CA GLN A 51 31.34 -18.74 -24.38
C GLN A 51 31.14 -19.31 -25.80
N GLN A 52 30.63 -18.54 -26.76
CA GLN A 52 30.47 -19.01 -28.16
C GLN A 52 31.79 -19.17 -28.97
N VAL A 53 32.97 -19.19 -28.34
CA VAL A 53 34.24 -19.43 -29.05
C VAL A 53 35.12 -20.47 -28.33
N LYS A 54 34.73 -21.74 -28.44
CA LYS A 54 35.61 -22.91 -28.74
C LYS A 54 34.86 -24.20 -28.46
N VAL A 55 34.47 -24.89 -29.51
CA VAL A 55 34.00 -26.29 -29.44
C VAL A 55 34.97 -27.17 -30.22
N LEU A 56 35.85 -27.86 -29.51
CA LEU A 56 36.58 -29.07 -29.94
C LEU A 56 36.75 -29.87 -28.64
N GLY A 57 35.98 -30.93 -28.37
CA GLY A 57 36.05 -32.21 -29.06
C GLY A 57 36.77 -33.21 -28.13
N GLY A 58 36.04 -33.95 -27.31
CA GLY A 58 36.60 -34.89 -26.36
C GLY A 58 35.54 -35.67 -25.59
N MET A 59 35.30 -36.90 -26.02
CA MET A 59 34.32 -37.86 -25.51
C MET A 59 34.92 -38.61 -24.31
N GLN A 60 34.47 -38.30 -23.09
CA GLN A 60 34.56 -39.17 -21.90
C GLN A 60 33.71 -38.53 -20.79
N SER A 61 32.55 -39.13 -20.48
CA SER A 61 31.79 -38.75 -19.28
C SER A 61 32.06 -39.77 -18.19
N GLU A 62 32.81 -39.35 -17.17
CA GLU A 62 32.81 -40.05 -15.88
C GLU A 62 31.38 -40.02 -15.31
N PRO A 63 30.86 -41.16 -14.83
CA PRO A 63 29.54 -41.20 -14.21
C PRO A 63 29.64 -40.72 -12.76
N GLY A 64 28.93 -39.62 -12.47
CA GLY A 64 28.53 -39.21 -11.12
C GLY A 64 29.63 -38.54 -10.33
N SER A 65 29.76 -37.21 -10.37
CA SER A 65 29.04 -36.40 -9.38
C SER A 65 28.91 -34.91 -9.74
N GLY A 66 29.37 -34.48 -10.92
CA GLY A 66 29.58 -33.05 -11.24
C GLY A 66 28.78 -32.48 -12.42
N ARG A 67 27.77 -33.19 -12.94
CA ARG A 67 27.11 -32.78 -14.20
C ARG A 67 26.36 -31.44 -14.14
N TYR A 68 26.02 -30.96 -12.95
CA TYR A 68 25.21 -29.75 -12.74
C TYR A 68 25.81 -28.84 -11.65
N GLU A 69 27.14 -28.83 -11.49
CA GLU A 69 27.79 -28.12 -10.38
C GLU A 69 27.54 -26.60 -10.45
N THR A 70 27.58 -26.01 -11.65
CA THR A 70 27.37 -24.58 -11.85
C THR A 70 25.91 -24.18 -11.58
N GLU A 71 24.98 -24.99 -12.09
CA GLU A 71 23.54 -24.82 -11.95
C GLU A 71 23.11 -25.00 -10.49
N MET A 72 23.66 -26.00 -9.81
CA MET A 72 23.45 -26.23 -8.39
C MET A 72 23.89 -25.02 -7.56
N LYS A 73 25.10 -24.51 -7.81
CA LYS A 73 25.62 -23.34 -7.09
C LYS A 73 24.76 -22.10 -7.31
N ALA A 74 24.21 -21.92 -8.52
CA ALA A 74 23.28 -20.83 -8.81
C ALA A 74 21.95 -21.00 -8.04
N LEU A 75 21.38 -22.20 -8.04
CA LEU A 75 20.13 -22.48 -7.33
C LEU A 75 20.28 -22.36 -5.81
N ILE A 76 21.38 -22.84 -5.22
CA ILE A 76 21.66 -22.64 -3.78
C ILE A 76 21.76 -21.15 -3.45
N LYS A 77 22.39 -20.35 -4.31
CA LYS A 77 22.49 -18.90 -4.09
C LYS A 77 21.11 -18.21 -4.12
N LEU A 78 20.19 -18.70 -4.95
CA LEU A 78 18.84 -18.12 -5.11
C LEU A 78 17.83 -18.65 -4.08
N TYR A 79 17.90 -19.94 -3.73
CA TYR A 79 16.86 -20.65 -2.99
C TYR A 79 17.38 -21.41 -1.77
N GLY A 80 18.67 -21.34 -1.44
CA GLY A 80 19.27 -22.10 -0.33
C GLY A 80 18.71 -21.76 1.06
N ASP A 81 18.17 -20.56 1.24
CA ASP A 81 17.48 -20.17 2.49
C ASP A 81 16.08 -20.80 2.62
N ILE A 82 15.50 -21.23 1.49
CA ILE A 82 14.10 -21.66 1.38
C ILE A 82 14.02 -23.19 1.20
N MET A 83 14.94 -23.77 0.43
CA MET A 83 14.99 -25.19 0.12
C MET A 83 16.35 -25.78 0.41
N LYS A 84 16.34 -27.05 0.84
CA LYS A 84 17.57 -27.79 1.09
C LYS A 84 18.24 -28.21 -0.22
N GLU A 85 19.56 -28.28 -0.20
CA GLU A 85 20.38 -28.62 -1.37
C GLU A 85 19.98 -29.96 -2.01
N GLU A 86 19.60 -30.95 -1.20
CA GLU A 86 19.20 -32.27 -1.69
C GLU A 86 17.92 -32.24 -2.53
N GLU A 87 16.98 -31.34 -2.21
CA GLU A 87 15.74 -31.15 -2.95
C GLU A 87 16.00 -30.45 -4.29
N LEU A 88 16.85 -29.41 -4.27
CA LEU A 88 17.32 -28.74 -5.49
C LEU A 88 18.03 -29.73 -6.42
N LYS A 89 18.81 -30.65 -5.86
CA LYS A 89 19.50 -31.70 -6.62
C LYS A 89 18.53 -32.65 -7.29
N LYS A 90 17.51 -33.07 -6.57
CA LYS A 90 16.45 -33.92 -7.10
C LYS A 90 15.73 -33.24 -8.28
N TYR A 91 15.39 -31.95 -8.16
CA TYR A 91 14.74 -31.23 -9.25
C TYR A 91 15.65 -31.08 -10.48
N LEU A 92 16.93 -30.79 -10.27
CA LEU A 92 17.92 -30.73 -11.36
C LEU A 92 18.07 -32.07 -12.07
N GLU A 93 18.19 -33.18 -11.33
CA GLU A 93 18.28 -34.53 -11.90
C GLU A 93 17.02 -34.90 -12.68
N GLN A 94 15.84 -34.61 -12.14
CA GLN A 94 14.55 -34.86 -12.82
C GLN A 94 14.37 -34.02 -14.08
N SER A 95 14.92 -32.81 -14.08
CA SER A 95 14.84 -31.85 -15.20
C SER A 95 16.01 -31.98 -16.18
N ASN A 96 16.86 -32.99 -16.03
CA ASN A 96 18.10 -33.18 -16.81
C ASN A 96 18.98 -31.91 -16.86
N GLY A 97 18.99 -31.13 -15.78
CA GLY A 97 19.76 -29.89 -15.67
C GLY A 97 19.08 -28.63 -16.22
N ASN A 98 17.84 -28.71 -16.72
CA ASN A 98 17.13 -27.53 -17.21
C ASN A 98 16.65 -26.65 -16.05
N ILE A 99 17.40 -25.57 -15.77
CA ILE A 99 17.12 -24.63 -14.68
C ILE A 99 15.72 -24.00 -14.78
N SER A 100 15.22 -23.73 -15.99
CA SER A 100 13.90 -23.12 -16.18
C SER A 100 12.79 -24.01 -15.63
N ILE A 101 12.88 -25.32 -15.87
CA ILE A 101 11.90 -26.29 -15.37
C ILE A 101 12.03 -26.43 -13.85
N VAL A 102 13.26 -26.39 -13.33
CA VAL A 102 13.51 -26.44 -11.87
C VAL A 102 12.88 -25.25 -11.16
N ILE A 103 13.06 -24.02 -11.69
CA ILE A 103 12.45 -22.81 -11.12
C ILE A 103 10.91 -22.90 -11.12
N GLU A 104 10.33 -23.43 -12.20
CA GLU A 104 8.89 -23.66 -12.28
C GLU A 104 8.41 -24.64 -11.20
N GLN A 105 9.09 -25.79 -11.05
CA GLN A 105 8.78 -26.79 -10.01
C GLN A 105 8.91 -26.24 -8.58
N ILE A 106 9.95 -25.46 -8.32
CA ILE A 106 10.16 -24.77 -7.05
C ILE A 106 9.00 -23.81 -6.76
N THR A 107 8.59 -23.04 -7.77
CA THR A 107 7.51 -22.06 -7.64
C THR A 107 6.17 -22.75 -7.34
N THR A 108 5.85 -23.85 -8.03
CA THR A 108 4.63 -24.63 -7.75
C THR A 108 4.65 -25.20 -6.34
N THR A 109 5.77 -25.78 -5.90
CA THR A 109 5.91 -26.34 -4.54
C THR A 109 5.68 -25.29 -3.45
N LEU A 110 6.21 -24.08 -3.64
CA LEU A 110 6.03 -22.98 -2.68
C LEU A 110 4.59 -22.45 -2.65
N LEU A 111 3.88 -22.49 -3.79
CA LEU A 111 2.47 -22.11 -3.84
C LEU A 111 1.58 -23.13 -3.11
N ASP A 112 1.87 -24.43 -3.28
CA ASP A 112 1.13 -25.51 -2.61
C ASP A 112 1.35 -25.49 -1.09
N GLN A 113 2.59 -25.28 -0.63
CA GLN A 113 2.88 -25.10 0.80
C GLN A 113 2.15 -23.89 1.39
N LYS A 114 2.01 -22.80 0.62
CA LYS A 114 1.28 -21.61 1.07
C LYS A 114 -0.21 -21.89 1.23
N THR A 115 -0.81 -22.73 0.39
CA THR A 115 -2.23 -23.10 0.54
C THR A 115 -2.47 -23.90 1.80
N ASP A 116 -1.58 -24.82 2.16
CA ASP A 116 -1.69 -25.62 3.38
C ASP A 116 -1.56 -24.74 4.64
N ILE A 117 -0.60 -23.82 4.67
CA ILE A 117 -0.45 -22.86 5.78
C ILE A 117 -1.70 -21.98 5.95
N ILE A 118 -2.29 -21.51 4.85
CA ILE A 118 -3.52 -20.70 4.89
C ILE A 118 -4.70 -21.52 5.41
N GLU A 119 -4.80 -22.80 5.08
CA GLU A 119 -5.83 -23.69 5.62
C GLU A 119 -5.62 -24.03 7.09
N GLU A 120 -4.38 -24.22 7.54
CA GLU A 120 -4.05 -24.41 8.95
C GLU A 120 -4.41 -23.19 9.79
N ILE A 121 -4.04 -21.98 9.37
CA ILE A 121 -4.41 -20.73 10.06
C ILE A 121 -5.94 -20.60 10.18
N LYS A 122 -6.69 -20.93 9.12
CA LYS A 122 -8.17 -20.92 9.16
C LYS A 122 -8.73 -21.96 10.13
N ASN A 123 -8.12 -23.14 10.21
CA ASN A 123 -8.58 -24.22 11.08
C ASN A 123 -8.25 -23.95 12.55
N GLU A 124 -7.14 -23.29 12.86
CA GLU A 124 -6.79 -22.84 14.21
C GLU A 124 -7.73 -21.72 14.69
N GLN A 125 -8.04 -20.73 13.84
CA GLN A 125 -9.04 -19.69 14.10
C GLN A 125 -10.45 -20.29 14.37
N LEU A 126 -10.76 -21.45 13.79
CA LEU A 126 -12.02 -22.17 14.02
C LEU A 126 -12.06 -22.97 15.33
N LYS A 127 -10.89 -23.34 15.87
CA LYS A 127 -10.77 -24.08 17.14
C LYS A 127 -10.76 -23.15 18.36
N GLU A 128 -10.17 -21.95 18.26
CA GLU A 128 -10.22 -20.96 19.34
C GLU A 128 -11.64 -20.42 19.61
N ASN A 129 -12.54 -20.50 18.62
CA ASN A 129 -13.94 -20.08 18.77
C ASN A 129 -14.87 -21.08 19.50
N LYS A 130 -14.34 -22.21 20.02
CA LYS A 130 -15.15 -23.24 20.71
C LYS A 130 -14.94 -23.36 22.22
N ASN A 131 -13.95 -22.66 22.81
CA ASN A 131 -13.85 -22.57 24.27
C ASN A 131 -14.49 -21.27 24.75
N GLY A 132 -15.72 -21.38 25.23
CA GLY A 132 -16.44 -20.27 25.83
C GLY A 132 -15.81 -19.83 27.14
N ASP A 133 -15.19 -18.65 27.13
CA ASP A 133 -15.17 -17.74 28.27
C ASP A 133 -14.89 -16.30 27.81
N THR A 134 -15.84 -15.41 28.06
CA THR A 134 -15.74 -13.94 27.88
C THR A 134 -15.18 -13.45 26.54
N LEU A 135 -16.06 -13.39 25.52
CA LEU A 135 -15.89 -12.53 24.35
C LEU A 135 -15.65 -11.09 24.84
N LYS A 136 -14.38 -10.67 24.86
CA LYS A 136 -14.05 -9.24 24.80
C LYS A 136 -14.55 -8.76 23.45
N LYS A 137 -15.72 -8.14 23.46
CA LYS A 137 -16.21 -7.33 22.34
C LYS A 137 -15.08 -6.37 22.01
N GLU A 138 -14.42 -6.56 20.86
CA GLU A 138 -13.56 -5.51 20.32
C GLU A 138 -14.45 -4.29 20.15
N GLU A 139 -14.23 -3.29 21.00
CA GLU A 139 -14.88 -2.00 20.86
C GLU A 139 -14.32 -1.40 19.58
N GLU A 140 -15.06 -1.59 18.48
CA GLU A 140 -14.95 -0.79 17.26
C GLU A 140 -14.91 0.66 17.75
N LYS A 141 -13.73 1.29 17.70
CA LYS A 141 -13.55 2.66 18.20
C LYS A 141 -14.34 3.56 17.28
N VAL A 142 -15.58 3.83 17.67
CA VAL A 142 -16.49 4.70 16.93
C VAL A 142 -15.88 6.10 16.97
N GLU A 143 -15.27 6.50 15.86
CA GLU A 143 -14.80 7.87 15.66
C GLU A 143 -15.99 8.72 15.24
N ILE A 144 -16.15 9.89 15.85
CA ILE A 144 -17.29 10.78 15.60
C ILE A 144 -16.83 12.00 14.80
N GLY A 145 -17.62 12.37 13.79
CA GLY A 145 -17.34 13.50 12.90
C GLY A 145 -17.04 13.05 11.47
N GLU A 146 -17.18 13.99 10.53
CA GLU A 146 -16.90 13.76 9.12
C GLU A 146 -15.53 14.32 8.76
N THR A 147 -14.74 13.52 8.05
CA THR A 147 -13.50 14.00 7.44
C THR A 147 -13.78 14.55 6.05
N LYS A 148 -13.24 15.72 5.72
CA LYS A 148 -13.38 16.38 4.41
C LYS A 148 -12.02 16.83 3.88
N SER A 149 -11.96 17.32 2.66
CA SER A 149 -10.71 17.82 2.07
C SER A 149 -10.09 18.93 2.93
N GLY A 150 -8.76 18.97 2.96
CA GLY A 150 -7.96 19.88 3.77
C GLY A 150 -7.51 19.26 5.10
N ILE A 151 -7.43 20.09 6.15
CA ILE A 151 -6.96 19.71 7.48
C ILE A 151 -8.12 19.10 8.27
N ASN A 152 -7.89 17.91 8.82
CA ASN A 152 -8.78 17.26 9.79
C ASN A 152 -7.96 16.95 11.05
N LEU A 153 -8.46 17.35 12.22
CA LEU A 153 -7.81 17.13 13.50
C LEU A 153 -8.61 16.15 14.33
N GLN A 154 -7.96 15.17 14.94
CA GLN A 154 -8.59 14.23 15.87
C GLN A 154 -8.24 14.60 17.31
N GLY A 155 -9.24 14.84 18.14
CA GLY A 155 -9.06 15.15 19.56
C GLY A 155 -10.20 14.61 20.43
N TYR A 156 -10.32 15.15 21.63
CA TYR A 156 -11.32 14.75 22.62
C TYR A 156 -12.13 15.96 23.10
N CYS A 157 -13.45 15.79 23.20
CA CYS A 157 -14.33 16.80 23.74
C CYS A 157 -14.24 16.83 25.27
N THR A 158 -14.09 18.01 25.87
CA THR A 158 -14.05 18.20 27.34
C THR A 158 -15.39 18.60 27.93
N ASN A 159 -16.41 18.84 27.11
CA ASN A 159 -17.75 19.17 27.60
C ASN A 159 -18.37 17.96 28.29
N MET A 160 -18.50 18.02 29.62
CA MET A 160 -19.05 16.93 30.44
C MET A 160 -20.49 16.56 30.06
N ASP A 161 -21.22 17.43 29.38
CA ASP A 161 -22.59 17.16 28.92
C ASP A 161 -22.66 16.50 27.53
N CYS A 162 -21.57 16.55 26.76
CA CYS A 162 -21.46 15.96 25.42
C CYS A 162 -21.43 14.43 25.49
N LEU A 163 -22.17 13.75 24.59
CA LEU A 163 -22.25 12.29 24.58
C LEU A 163 -20.89 11.67 24.26
N VAL A 164 -20.16 12.28 23.34
CA VAL A 164 -18.81 11.83 22.96
C VAL A 164 -17.84 11.92 24.12
N ALA A 165 -17.86 13.02 24.87
CA ALA A 165 -17.00 13.22 26.03
C ALA A 165 -17.27 12.18 27.13
N LYS A 166 -18.56 11.92 27.42
CA LYS A 166 -18.98 10.89 28.38
C LYS A 166 -18.49 9.50 27.99
N ALA A 167 -18.50 9.20 26.68
CA ALA A 167 -18.00 7.95 26.13
C ALA A 167 -16.48 7.93 25.88
N LYS A 168 -15.78 9.05 26.08
CA LYS A 168 -14.35 9.23 25.78
C LYS A 168 -13.96 8.85 24.35
N LEU A 169 -14.85 9.06 23.39
CA LEU A 169 -14.59 8.73 21.99
C LEU A 169 -13.77 9.84 21.31
N PRO A 170 -12.87 9.50 20.38
CA PRO A 170 -12.15 10.49 19.59
C PRO A 170 -13.08 11.17 18.58
N VAL A 171 -12.81 12.44 18.30
CA VAL A 171 -13.63 13.30 17.45
C VAL A 171 -12.80 13.94 16.36
N TRP A 172 -13.26 13.84 15.13
CA TRP A 172 -12.72 14.56 13.98
C TRP A 172 -13.32 15.95 13.85
N VAL A 173 -12.45 16.95 13.75
CA VAL A 173 -12.79 18.33 13.42
C VAL A 173 -12.16 18.67 12.09
N ASN A 174 -13.00 18.98 11.09
CA ASN A 174 -12.53 19.47 9.80
C ASN A 174 -12.34 21.00 9.85
N ILE A 175 -11.14 21.45 9.50
CA ILE A 175 -10.79 22.87 9.37
C ILE A 175 -10.88 23.32 7.90
N GLY A 176 -10.65 22.40 6.96
CA GLY A 176 -10.64 22.70 5.52
C GLY A 176 -9.26 23.14 5.01
N PHE A 177 -9.24 23.94 3.95
CA PHE A 177 -8.00 24.48 3.37
C PHE A 177 -7.63 25.79 4.06
N ASP A 178 -6.74 25.71 5.04
CA ASP A 178 -6.34 26.85 5.85
C ASP A 178 -4.88 26.72 6.32
N ASP A 179 -4.36 27.80 6.90
CA ASP A 179 -3.05 27.89 7.54
C ASP A 179 -3.27 28.10 9.04
N ILE A 180 -3.11 27.03 9.83
CA ILE A 180 -3.36 27.05 11.27
C ILE A 180 -2.08 26.88 12.08
N SER A 181 -2.09 27.42 13.30
CA SER A 181 -1.11 27.10 14.33
C SER A 181 -1.83 26.68 15.60
N PHE A 182 -1.39 25.57 16.22
CA PHE A 182 -2.06 25.05 17.40
C PHE A 182 -1.13 24.37 18.39
N LYS A 183 -1.58 24.34 19.66
CA LYS A 183 -1.00 23.53 20.73
C LYS A 183 -2.04 22.49 21.13
N PRO A 184 -1.74 21.18 21.03
CA PRO A 184 -2.73 20.12 21.19
C PRO A 184 -3.60 20.24 22.43
N ASP A 185 -3.00 20.63 23.57
CA ASP A 185 -3.66 20.67 24.88
C ASP A 185 -4.22 22.04 25.26
N LYS A 186 -4.05 23.06 24.40
CA LYS A 186 -4.46 24.45 24.71
C LYS A 186 -5.44 25.02 23.70
N THR A 187 -5.27 24.67 22.43
CA THR A 187 -6.17 25.13 21.37
C THR A 187 -7.48 24.35 21.45
N LEU A 188 -8.60 25.07 21.36
CA LEU A 188 -9.94 24.52 21.42
C LEU A 188 -10.60 24.59 20.03
N TYR A 189 -11.35 23.54 19.69
CA TYR A 189 -12.09 23.45 18.45
C TYR A 189 -13.56 23.07 18.68
N CYS A 190 -14.42 23.40 17.71
CA CYS A 190 -15.84 23.09 17.79
C CYS A 190 -16.06 21.58 17.72
N CYS A 191 -16.73 21.02 18.73
CA CYS A 191 -17.15 19.63 18.69
C CYS A 191 -18.31 19.44 17.71
N PRO A 192 -18.23 18.54 16.72
CA PRO A 192 -19.35 18.23 15.82
C PRO A 192 -20.58 17.66 16.53
N ASP A 193 -20.45 17.05 17.71
CA ASP A 193 -21.58 16.52 18.47
C ASP A 193 -22.33 17.61 19.25
N CYS A 194 -21.63 18.37 20.10
CA CYS A 194 -22.26 19.37 20.96
C CYS A 194 -22.19 20.81 20.43
N GLY A 195 -21.47 21.06 19.33
CA GLY A 195 -21.30 22.38 18.70
C GLY A 195 -20.40 23.37 19.44
N GLN A 196 -19.90 23.02 20.63
CA GLN A 196 -19.13 23.94 21.49
C GLN A 196 -17.63 23.85 21.25
N LEU A 197 -16.89 24.95 21.44
CA LEU A 197 -15.42 25.03 21.40
C LEU A 197 -14.78 24.29 22.57
N THR A 198 -14.76 22.97 22.50
CA THR A 198 -14.44 22.08 23.63
C THR A 198 -13.57 20.89 23.23
N VAL A 199 -13.29 20.70 21.95
CA VAL A 199 -12.34 19.67 21.50
C VAL A 199 -10.92 20.15 21.75
N THR A 200 -10.15 19.36 22.50
CA THR A 200 -8.73 19.58 22.80
C THR A 200 -7.98 18.24 22.76
N SER A 201 -6.74 18.20 23.28
CA SER A 201 -5.88 17.03 23.31
C SER A 201 -5.78 16.37 21.94
N ILE A 202 -5.40 17.18 20.94
CA ILE A 202 -5.28 16.72 19.55
C ILE A 202 -4.18 15.64 19.47
N VAL A 203 -4.55 14.44 19.06
CA VAL A 203 -3.64 13.27 18.99
C VAL A 203 -3.20 12.95 17.57
N LYS A 204 -3.95 13.39 16.57
CA LYS A 204 -3.69 13.09 15.16
C LYS A 204 -4.15 14.24 14.27
N ALA A 205 -3.40 14.50 13.20
CA ALA A 205 -3.84 15.33 12.08
C ALA A 205 -3.90 14.46 10.83
N MET A 206 -4.96 14.63 10.04
CA MET A 206 -5.11 14.02 8.73
C MET A 206 -5.25 15.10 7.68
N LEU A 207 -4.36 15.07 6.69
CA LEU A 207 -4.37 15.99 5.56
C LEU A 207 -4.88 15.22 4.36
N PHE A 208 -6.02 15.66 3.83
CA PHE A 208 -6.79 14.91 2.84
C PHE A 208 -7.02 15.74 1.58
N ASN A 209 -6.68 15.17 0.43
CA ASN A 209 -6.82 15.78 -0.88
C ASN A 209 -6.26 17.21 -0.91
N SER A 210 -5.06 17.38 -0.34
CA SER A 210 -4.40 18.68 -0.21
C SER A 210 -2.89 18.61 -0.42
N GLU A 211 -2.36 19.65 -1.07
CA GLU A 211 -0.96 20.02 -0.94
C GLU A 211 -0.76 20.62 0.44
N HIS A 212 0.24 20.17 1.17
CA HIS A 212 0.36 20.55 2.56
C HIS A 212 1.78 20.64 3.07
N SER A 213 1.90 21.34 4.20
CA SER A 213 3.09 21.30 5.03
C SER A 213 2.73 21.25 6.50
N ILE A 214 3.45 20.44 7.27
CA ILE A 214 3.34 20.39 8.73
C ILE A 214 4.72 20.58 9.34
N ASN A 215 4.80 21.48 10.33
CA ASN A 215 6.02 21.79 11.06
C ASN A 215 5.73 21.75 12.57
N SER A 216 6.67 21.22 13.34
CA SER A 216 6.62 21.18 14.80
C SER A 216 7.72 22.03 15.44
N SER A 217 7.45 22.54 16.63
CA SER A 217 8.39 23.41 17.36
C SER A 217 9.67 22.74 17.84
N ASP A 218 9.80 21.42 17.72
CA ASP A 218 11.01 20.67 18.06
C ASP A 218 12.10 20.75 16.98
N ASN A 219 11.96 21.68 16.02
CA ASN A 219 12.86 21.88 14.88
C ASN A 219 13.00 20.64 13.99
N SER A 220 12.00 19.76 13.98
CA SER A 220 11.94 18.71 12.96
C SER A 220 11.86 19.33 11.57
N ILE A 221 12.42 18.64 10.58
CA ILE A 221 12.38 19.12 9.19
C ILE A 221 10.90 19.18 8.77
N PRO A 222 10.40 20.33 8.30
CA PRO A 222 9.02 20.44 7.84
C PRO A 222 8.73 19.40 6.77
N VAL A 223 7.66 18.63 6.95
CA VAL A 223 7.20 17.70 5.93
C VAL A 223 6.39 18.50 4.92
N LYS A 224 6.76 18.42 3.64
CA LYS A 224 6.02 18.98 2.51
C LYS A 224 5.64 17.86 1.58
N ASP A 225 4.36 17.79 1.24
CA ASP A 225 3.83 16.66 0.52
C ASP A 225 2.54 17.00 -0.23
N ASN A 226 2.17 16.15 -1.19
CA ASN A 226 0.97 16.28 -2.02
C ASN A 226 0.20 14.95 -2.17
N HIS A 227 0.43 13.99 -1.28
CA HIS A 227 -0.35 12.75 -1.23
C HIS A 227 -1.85 13.02 -1.00
N TYR A 228 -2.66 12.11 -1.55
CA TYR A 228 -4.11 12.12 -1.38
C TYR A 228 -4.55 12.06 0.10
N GLN A 229 -3.82 11.35 0.94
CA GLN A 229 -4.15 11.22 2.36
C GLN A 229 -2.89 10.97 3.18
N CYS A 230 -2.60 11.85 4.14
CA CYS A 230 -1.49 11.71 5.08
C CYS A 230 -1.99 11.76 6.52
N PHE A 231 -1.41 10.93 7.37
CA PHE A 231 -1.68 10.91 8.80
C PHE A 231 -0.43 11.28 9.60
N TYR A 232 -0.57 12.27 10.48
CA TYR A 232 0.51 12.75 11.33
C TYR A 232 0.14 12.53 12.79
N PRO A 233 0.94 11.75 13.55
CA PRO A 233 0.78 11.67 14.99
C PRO A 233 1.20 13.01 15.62
N ILE A 234 0.36 13.51 16.52
CA ILE A 234 0.56 14.80 17.20
C ILE A 234 0.99 14.53 18.64
N LYS A 235 2.14 15.09 19.03
CA LYS A 235 2.71 14.93 20.37
C LYS A 235 2.24 16.08 21.26
N SER A 236 1.79 15.74 22.47
CA SER A 236 1.51 16.72 23.51
C SER A 236 2.75 17.55 23.86
N GLY A 237 2.55 18.79 24.31
CA GLY A 237 3.63 19.70 24.70
C GLY A 237 4.32 20.47 23.58
N LEU A 238 4.15 20.07 22.31
CA LEU A 238 4.67 20.80 21.15
C LEU A 238 3.63 21.78 20.57
N SER A 239 4.09 22.75 19.79
CA SER A 239 3.22 23.52 18.89
C SER A 239 3.44 23.12 17.44
N TYR A 240 2.37 23.16 16.67
CA TYR A 240 2.35 22.77 15.26
C TYR A 240 1.87 23.94 14.41
N GLU A 241 2.53 24.13 13.27
CA GLU A 241 2.06 24.96 12.16
C GLU A 241 1.69 24.03 11.00
N VAL A 242 0.45 24.11 10.54
CA VAL A 242 -0.09 23.26 9.49
C VAL A 242 -0.68 24.14 8.40
N LYS A 243 -0.24 23.91 7.17
CA LYS A 243 -0.73 24.61 5.98
C LYS A 243 -1.31 23.60 5.02
N SER A 244 -2.48 23.90 4.49
CA SER A 244 -3.16 23.01 3.56
C SER A 244 -3.85 23.80 2.46
N LYS A 245 -3.53 23.45 1.22
CA LYS A 245 -4.08 24.07 0.02
C LYS A 245 -4.72 23.00 -0.86
N LYS A 246 -5.64 23.41 -1.73
CA LYS A 246 -6.17 22.53 -2.76
C LYS A 246 -5.02 22.00 -3.61
N ILE A 247 -5.05 20.71 -3.93
CA ILE A 247 -4.10 20.12 -4.88
C ILE A 247 -4.23 20.84 -6.22
N ARG A 248 -3.09 21.13 -6.83
CA ARG A 248 -2.95 21.70 -8.16
C ARG A 248 -2.11 20.77 -9.03
N GLN A 249 -2.34 20.83 -10.33
CA GLN A 249 -1.58 20.04 -11.30
C GLN A 249 -0.14 20.57 -11.51
N HIS A 250 0.13 21.81 -11.09
CA HIS A 250 1.40 22.53 -11.29
C HIS A 250 1.90 22.49 -12.76
N ALA A 251 0.97 22.54 -13.70
CA ALA A 251 1.27 22.68 -15.10
C ALA A 251 1.60 24.13 -15.42
N THR A 252 2.61 24.34 -16.27
CA THR A 252 3.06 25.66 -16.73
C THR A 252 2.24 26.19 -17.91
N SER A 253 1.57 25.30 -18.63
CA SER A 253 0.61 25.62 -19.71
C SER A 253 -0.42 24.50 -19.86
N LEU A 254 -1.43 24.72 -20.71
CA LEU A 254 -2.42 23.69 -21.05
C LEU A 254 -1.77 22.52 -21.81
N GLU A 255 -0.81 22.80 -22.68
CA GLU A 255 -0.06 21.79 -23.43
C GLU A 255 0.81 20.94 -22.51
N ASP A 256 1.44 21.55 -21.49
CA ASP A 256 2.17 20.84 -20.42
C ASP A 256 1.21 19.91 -19.67
N LEU A 257 0.01 20.39 -19.29
CA LEU A 257 -1.01 19.56 -18.63
C LEU A 257 -1.45 18.37 -19.49
N ILE A 258 -1.73 18.58 -20.78
CA ILE A 258 -2.12 17.53 -21.71
C ILE A 258 -1.00 16.50 -21.82
N THR A 259 0.23 16.96 -22.05
CA THR A 259 1.40 16.08 -22.20
C THR A 259 1.63 15.22 -20.95
N ARG A 260 1.55 15.82 -19.75
CA ARG A 260 1.65 15.09 -18.47
C ARG A 260 0.54 14.08 -18.31
N SER A 261 -0.69 14.43 -18.69
CA SER A 261 -1.84 13.53 -18.61
C SER A 261 -1.67 12.32 -19.54
N GLU A 262 -1.23 12.55 -20.78
CA GLU A 262 -0.96 11.47 -21.74
C GLU A 262 0.17 10.56 -21.26
N ASN A 263 1.25 11.13 -20.72
CA ASN A 263 2.34 10.38 -20.11
C ASN A 263 1.89 9.56 -18.91
N ALA A 264 1.04 10.11 -18.04
CA ALA A 264 0.49 9.41 -16.89
C ALA A 264 -0.41 8.23 -17.30
N MET A 265 -1.18 8.37 -18.38
CA MET A 265 -2.03 7.28 -18.90
C MET A 265 -1.25 6.07 -19.40
N VAL A 266 -0.01 6.27 -19.84
CA VAL A 266 0.91 5.21 -20.29
C VAL A 266 1.98 4.85 -19.25
N SER A 267 1.88 5.39 -18.03
CA SER A 267 2.86 5.11 -16.98
C SER A 267 2.79 3.64 -16.54
N ASN A 268 3.95 3.11 -16.13
CA ASN A 268 4.03 1.75 -15.58
C ASN A 268 3.13 1.57 -14.36
N GLU A 269 2.89 2.63 -13.57
CA GLU A 269 2.00 2.59 -12.41
C GLU A 269 0.57 2.27 -12.81
N ILE A 270 0.02 2.98 -13.81
CA ILE A 270 -1.33 2.72 -14.32
C ILE A 270 -1.40 1.34 -14.98
N ILE A 271 -0.36 0.95 -15.74
CA ILE A 271 -0.28 -0.38 -16.35
C ILE A 271 -0.30 -1.48 -15.28
N ASN A 272 0.50 -1.34 -14.23
CA ASN A 272 0.58 -2.29 -13.13
C ASN A 272 -0.74 -2.35 -12.34
N LEU A 273 -1.41 -1.22 -12.12
CA LEU A 273 -2.72 -1.19 -11.47
C LEU A 273 -3.79 -1.92 -12.31
N VAL A 274 -3.81 -1.67 -13.63
CA VAL A 274 -4.71 -2.35 -14.57
C VAL A 274 -4.49 -3.86 -14.54
N ALA A 275 -3.22 -4.29 -14.60
CA ALA A 275 -2.85 -5.70 -14.57
C ALA A 275 -3.20 -6.35 -13.22
N LYS A 276 -2.88 -5.68 -12.10
CA LYS A 276 -3.10 -6.18 -10.74
C LYS A 276 -4.57 -6.46 -10.44
N TYR A 277 -5.47 -5.58 -10.89
CA TYR A 277 -6.89 -5.69 -10.57
C TYR A 277 -7.75 -6.26 -11.70
N LEU A 278 -7.13 -6.69 -12.80
CA LEU A 278 -7.82 -7.21 -14.00
C LEU A 278 -8.93 -6.27 -14.50
N ILE A 279 -8.74 -4.96 -14.33
CA ILE A 279 -9.73 -3.95 -14.74
C ILE A 279 -9.59 -3.73 -16.25
N THR A 280 -10.69 -3.79 -16.99
CA THR A 280 -10.69 -3.38 -18.39
C THR A 280 -10.78 -1.86 -18.46
N VAL A 281 -9.63 -1.19 -18.67
CA VAL A 281 -9.61 0.26 -18.88
C VAL A 281 -9.70 0.55 -20.37
N VAL A 282 -10.75 1.28 -20.77
CA VAL A 282 -10.81 1.88 -22.11
C VAL A 282 -9.75 2.98 -22.15
N LYS A 283 -8.58 2.69 -22.73
CA LYS A 283 -7.45 3.62 -22.84
C LYS A 283 -7.52 4.37 -24.18
N PRO A 284 -8.07 5.59 -24.24
CA PRO A 284 -7.90 6.40 -25.44
C PRO A 284 -6.40 6.71 -25.60
N GLN A 285 -5.89 6.67 -26.83
CA GLN A 285 -4.48 6.94 -27.11
C GLN A 285 -4.08 8.41 -26.87
N LYS A 286 -5.07 9.30 -26.80
CA LYS A 286 -4.89 10.74 -26.62
C LYS A 286 -5.90 11.27 -25.64
N VAL A 287 -5.56 12.40 -25.01
CA VAL A 287 -6.54 13.18 -24.25
C VAL A 287 -7.67 13.61 -25.19
N LYS A 288 -8.85 13.83 -24.60
CA LYS A 288 -10.05 14.27 -25.31
C LYS A 288 -9.77 15.53 -26.14
N ASP A 289 -10.56 15.73 -27.21
CA ASP A 289 -10.50 16.91 -28.09
C ASP A 289 -10.23 18.21 -27.31
N SER A 290 -9.22 18.97 -27.74
CA SER A 290 -8.74 20.18 -27.07
C SER A 290 -9.84 21.22 -26.90
N ILE A 291 -10.78 21.31 -27.85
CA ILE A 291 -11.94 22.22 -27.77
C ILE A 291 -12.79 21.87 -26.54
N ARG A 292 -13.10 20.59 -26.38
CA ARG A 292 -13.91 20.10 -25.25
C ARG A 292 -13.19 20.22 -23.91
N LEU A 293 -11.87 20.04 -23.91
CA LEU A 293 -11.06 20.26 -22.71
C LEU A 293 -11.09 21.72 -22.27
N GLN A 294 -10.93 22.66 -23.21
CA GLN A 294 -11.01 24.10 -22.93
C GLN A 294 -12.39 24.53 -22.45
N GLU A 295 -13.46 24.01 -23.06
CA GLU A 295 -14.83 24.24 -22.60
C GLU A 295 -15.00 23.78 -21.15
N LYS A 296 -14.52 22.57 -20.81
CA LYS A 296 -14.57 22.04 -19.44
C LYS A 296 -13.77 22.91 -18.47
N ILE A 297 -12.53 23.30 -18.82
CA ILE A 297 -11.70 24.19 -17.99
C ILE A 297 -12.41 25.51 -17.72
N LYS A 298 -13.03 26.09 -18.74
CA LYS A 298 -13.78 27.34 -18.62
C LYS A 298 -15.05 27.20 -17.77
N CYS A 299 -15.84 26.16 -17.99
CA CYS A 299 -17.13 25.96 -17.32
C CYS A 299 -17.00 25.44 -15.89
N ASP A 300 -16.18 24.40 -15.68
CA ASP A 300 -16.10 23.67 -14.42
C ASP A 300 -15.07 24.27 -13.46
N TYR A 301 -14.01 24.89 -14.01
CA TYR A 301 -12.85 25.37 -13.25
C TYR A 301 -12.59 26.87 -13.42
N SER A 302 -13.57 27.62 -13.94
CA SER A 302 -13.49 29.08 -14.13
C SER A 302 -12.27 29.54 -14.94
N GLY A 303 -11.78 28.69 -15.85
CA GLY A 303 -10.60 28.96 -16.66
C GLY A 303 -9.26 28.54 -16.04
N ASP A 304 -9.24 28.06 -14.79
CA ASP A 304 -8.00 27.59 -14.15
C ASP A 304 -7.73 26.12 -14.51
N TYR A 305 -6.83 25.91 -15.48
CA TYR A 305 -6.41 24.56 -15.89
C TYR A 305 -5.56 23.84 -14.83
N ASN A 306 -5.14 24.52 -13.76
CA ASN A 306 -4.37 23.90 -12.68
C ASN A 306 -5.24 23.29 -11.57
N GLN A 307 -6.57 23.32 -11.69
CA GLN A 307 -7.51 22.61 -10.80
C GLN A 307 -7.97 21.29 -11.41
#